data_AF-A0A7Y0S2T4-F1
#
_entry.id   AF-A0A7Y0S2T4-F1
#
_cell.length_a   1.000
_cell.length_b   1.000
_cell.length_c   1.000
_cell.angle_alpha   90.00
_cell.angle_beta   90.00
_cell.angle_gamma   90.00
#
_symmetry.space_group_name_H-M   'P 1'
#
loop_
_entity.id
_entity.type
_entity.pdbx_description
1 polymer ?
#
loop_
_entity_poly.entity_id
_entity_poly.type
_entity_poly.pdbx_seq_one_letter_code
_entity_poly.pdbx_strand_id
1 'polypeptide(L)'
;ELRKEVYEAYVTRASDRGPNAGKWDNSEIITEQLKLRHEISRMLGFNTYSEKSLATKMAETPDQVLGFLNDLATRAKPQGER
;
A
#
# COMPACT_ATOMS: atom_id res chain seq x y z
N GLU A 1 -10.10 15.70 -22.72
CA GLU A 1 -10.88 16.20 -21.56
C GLU A 1 -11.61 15.09 -20.80
N LEU A 2 -12.61 14.38 -21.36
CA LEU A 2 -13.36 13.37 -20.60
C LEU A 2 -12.50 12.27 -19.96
N ARG A 3 -11.48 11.72 -20.65
CA ARG A 3 -10.58 10.72 -20.03
C ARG A 3 -9.81 11.26 -18.83
N LYS A 4 -9.41 12.54 -18.88
CA LYS A 4 -8.69 13.21 -17.79
C LYS A 4 -9.63 13.39 -16.60
N GLU A 5 -10.85 13.85 -16.85
CA GLU A 5 -11.87 14.04 -15.82
C GLU A 5 -12.24 12.72 -15.14
N VAL A 6 -12.50 11.67 -15.92
CA VAL A 6 -12.78 10.32 -15.40
C VAL A 6 -11.58 9.78 -14.62
N TYR A 7 -10.36 9.97 -15.13
CA TYR A 7 -9.14 9.56 -14.43
C TYR A 7 -9.01 10.26 -13.08
N GLU A 8 -9.10 11.59 -13.06
CA GLU A 8 -9.01 12.40 -11.84
C GLU A 8 -10.07 11.98 -10.81
N ALA A 9 -11.34 11.92 -11.23
CA ALA A 9 -12.43 11.50 -10.38
C ALA A 9 -12.24 10.08 -9.82
N TYR A 10 -11.58 9.17 -10.55
CA TYR A 10 -11.32 7.80 -10.12
C TYR A 10 -10.12 7.66 -9.18
N VAL A 11 -9.00 8.34 -9.48
CA VAL A 11 -7.77 8.21 -8.69
C VAL A 11 -7.79 9.00 -7.39
N THR A 12 -8.67 10.01 -7.26
CA THR A 12 -8.83 10.79 -6.02
C THR A 12 -10.09 10.41 -5.24
N ARG A 13 -10.67 9.23 -5.48
CA ARG A 13 -11.79 8.76 -4.65
C ARG A 13 -11.34 8.55 -3.23
N ALA A 14 -12.23 8.86 -2.29
CA ALA A 14 -11.98 8.69 -0.86
C ALA A 14 -10.72 9.42 -0.38
N SER A 15 -10.44 10.59 -0.95
CA SER A 15 -9.33 11.45 -0.54
C SER A 15 -9.80 12.89 -0.30
N ASP A 16 -8.87 13.73 0.13
CA ASP A 16 -8.96 15.18 0.25
C ASP A 16 -9.00 15.93 -1.11
N ARG A 17 -9.08 15.22 -2.25
CA ARG A 17 -8.90 15.79 -3.60
C ARG A 17 -9.98 15.36 -4.59
N GLY A 18 -10.07 16.13 -5.68
CA GLY A 18 -10.99 15.92 -6.79
C GLY A 18 -12.45 16.26 -6.45
N PRO A 19 -13.41 15.80 -7.28
CA PRO A 19 -14.78 16.31 -7.25
C PRO A 19 -15.56 15.99 -5.96
N ASN A 20 -15.10 15.01 -5.17
CA ASN A 20 -15.72 14.61 -3.90
C ASN A 20 -14.77 14.79 -2.70
N ALA A 21 -13.80 15.71 -2.81
CA ALA A 21 -12.80 15.99 -1.79
C ALA A 21 -13.42 16.09 -0.38
N GLY A 22 -12.85 15.36 0.58
CA GLY A 22 -13.24 15.42 1.99
C GLY A 22 -14.56 14.70 2.36
N LYS A 23 -15.37 14.27 1.40
CA LYS A 23 -16.67 13.62 1.70
C LYS A 23 -16.51 12.19 2.22
N TRP A 24 -15.51 11.48 1.70
CA TRP A 24 -15.23 10.07 2.05
C TRP A 24 -13.73 9.84 2.26
N ASP A 25 -13.01 10.88 2.67
CA ASP A 25 -11.57 10.81 2.87
C ASP A 25 -11.21 9.69 3.85
N ASN A 26 -10.41 8.72 3.39
CA ASN A 26 -9.99 7.57 4.18
C ASN A 26 -8.56 7.70 4.72
N SER A 27 -7.92 8.85 4.53
CA SER A 27 -6.52 9.09 4.93
C SER A 27 -6.30 8.90 6.44
N GLU A 28 -7.20 9.43 7.26
CA GLU A 28 -7.14 9.26 8.73
C GLU A 28 -7.39 7.81 9.15
N ILE A 29 -8.33 7.11 8.48
CA ILE A 29 -8.60 5.69 8.73
C ILE A 29 -7.37 4.85 8.42
N ILE A 30 -6.70 5.10 7.29
CA ILE A 30 -5.45 4.41 6.93
C ILE A 30 -4.37 4.69 7.98
N THR A 31 -4.24 5.94 8.43
CA THR A 31 -3.26 6.34 9.44
C THR A 31 -3.49 5.62 10.77
N GLU A 32 -4.73 5.58 11.24
CA GLU A 32 -5.11 4.85 12.45
C GLU A 32 -4.87 3.34 12.29
N GLN A 33 -5.27 2.75 11.17
CA GLN A 33 -5.02 1.35 10.87
C GLN A 33 -3.53 1.00 10.90
N LEU A 34 -2.65 1.85 10.38
CA LEU A 34 -1.21 1.63 10.43
C LEU A 34 -0.68 1.65 11.87
N LYS A 35 -1.14 2.59 12.71
CA LYS A 35 -0.79 2.64 14.14
C LYS A 35 -1.23 1.37 14.86
N LEU A 36 -2.51 1.00 14.73
CA LEU A 36 -3.07 -0.20 15.36
C LEU A 36 -2.38 -1.49 14.89
N ARG A 37 -2.03 -1.58 13.60
CA ARG A 37 -1.26 -2.69 13.05
C ARG A 37 0.16 -2.76 13.61
N HIS A 38 0.80 -1.63 13.84
CA HIS A 38 2.10 -1.61 14.49
C HIS A 38 1.99 -2.07 15.95
N GLU A 39 1.04 -1.52 16.71
CA GLU A 39 0.79 -1.87 18.11
C GLU A 39 0.52 -3.36 18.30
N ILE A 40 -0.41 -3.95 17.53
CA ILE A 40 -0.72 -5.39 17.63
C ILE A 40 0.49 -6.26 17.29
N SER A 41 1.36 -5.82 16.39
CA SER A 41 2.56 -6.59 16.03
C SER A 41 3.56 -6.60 17.19
N ARG A 42 3.79 -5.44 17.83
CA ARG A 42 4.65 -5.33 19.01
C ARG A 42 4.12 -6.15 20.17
N MET A 43 2.81 -6.13 20.42
CA MET A 43 2.17 -6.92 21.48
C MET A 43 2.34 -8.43 21.29
N LEU A 44 2.39 -8.88 20.03
CA LEU A 44 2.60 -10.29 19.68
C LEU A 44 4.09 -10.68 19.54
N GLY A 45 5.02 -9.76 19.84
CA GLY A 45 6.46 -10.02 19.81
C GLY A 45 7.13 -9.84 18.44
N PHE A 46 6.44 -9.29 17.44
CA PHE A 46 7.01 -8.95 16.13
C PHE A 46 7.51 -7.50 16.10
N ASN A 47 8.49 -7.19 15.26
CA ASN A 47 8.96 -5.81 15.08
C ASN A 47 8.05 -4.99 14.18
N THR A 48 7.46 -5.64 13.17
CA THR A 48 6.60 -4.99 12.18
C THR A 48 5.35 -5.82 11.87
N TYR A 49 4.33 -5.17 11.31
CA TYR A 49 3.12 -5.88 10.84
C TYR A 49 3.40 -6.80 9.65
N SER A 50 4.41 -6.48 8.84
CA SER A 50 4.86 -7.35 7.75
C SER A 50 5.37 -8.68 8.28
N GLU A 51 6.21 -8.68 9.33
CA GLU A 51 6.65 -9.93 10.00
C GLU A 51 5.47 -10.72 10.55
N LYS A 52 4.57 -10.07 11.29
CA LYS A 52 3.35 -10.72 11.82
C LYS A 52 2.49 -11.34 10.71
N SER A 53 2.39 -10.67 9.57
CA SER A 53 1.62 -11.14 8.41
C SER A 53 2.27 -12.35 7.74
N LEU A 54 3.59 -12.37 7.67
CA LEU A 54 4.37 -13.42 7.02
C LEU A 54 4.48 -14.70 7.86
N ALA A 55 4.31 -14.63 9.18
CA ALA A 55 4.38 -15.77 10.08
C ALA A 55 3.50 -16.99 9.69
N THR A 56 2.48 -16.80 8.85
CA THR A 56 1.60 -17.87 8.34
C THR A 56 1.66 -18.05 6.82
N LYS A 57 2.65 -17.47 6.14
CA LYS A 57 2.77 -17.45 4.68
C LYS A 57 4.04 -18.20 4.24
N MET A 58 4.16 -18.41 2.93
CA MET A 58 5.34 -19.09 2.35
C MET A 58 6.61 -18.25 2.39
N ALA A 59 6.51 -16.92 2.24
CA ALA A 59 7.66 -16.04 2.41
C ALA A 59 7.94 -15.85 3.90
N GLU A 60 9.19 -16.04 4.29
CA GLU A 60 9.61 -16.11 5.69
C GLU A 60 9.96 -14.72 6.24
N THR A 61 10.48 -13.82 5.41
CA THR A 61 10.93 -12.48 5.83
C THR A 61 10.44 -11.37 4.91
N PRO A 62 10.26 -10.14 5.42
CA PRO A 62 10.00 -8.98 4.58
C PRO A 62 11.07 -8.75 3.50
N ASP A 63 12.33 -9.07 3.80
CA ASP A 63 13.45 -8.90 2.85
C ASP A 63 13.35 -9.85 1.65
N GLN A 64 12.89 -11.09 1.85
CA GLN A 64 12.62 -12.01 0.74
C GLN A 64 11.55 -11.43 -0.21
N VAL A 65 10.49 -10.83 0.36
CA VAL A 65 9.41 -10.19 -0.42
C VAL A 65 9.95 -8.97 -1.17
N LEU A 66 10.69 -8.09 -0.50
CA LEU A 66 11.26 -6.89 -1.13
C LEU A 66 12.28 -7.25 -2.21
N GLY A 67 13.12 -8.27 -1.97
CA GLY A 67 14.08 -8.77 -2.95
C GLY A 67 13.39 -9.24 -4.22
N PHE A 68 12.35 -10.06 -4.09
CA PHE A 68 11.55 -10.52 -5.23
C PHE A 68 10.90 -9.36 -6.01
N LEU A 69 10.25 -8.42 -5.30
CA LEU A 69 9.58 -7.29 -5.94
C LEU A 69 10.57 -6.35 -6.65
N ASN A 70 11.74 -6.11 -6.06
CA ASN A 70 12.78 -5.26 -6.65
C ASN A 70 13.44 -5.90 -7.88
N ASP A 71 13.70 -7.21 -7.86
CA ASP A 71 14.18 -7.96 -9.03
C ASP A 71 13.14 -7.92 -10.16
N LEU A 72 11.86 -8.16 -9.83
CA LEU A 72 10.75 -8.07 -10.78
C LEU A 72 10.65 -6.67 -11.40
N ALA A 73 10.70 -5.61 -10.59
CA ALA A 73 10.66 -4.23 -11.06
C ALA A 73 11.83 -3.91 -12.00
N THR A 74 13.03 -4.39 -11.68
CA THR A 74 14.24 -4.22 -12.51
C THR A 74 14.07 -4.88 -13.88
N ARG A 75 13.52 -6.10 -13.92
CA ARG A 75 13.29 -6.83 -15.17
C ARG A 75 12.12 -6.27 -15.98
N ALA A 76 11.08 -5.77 -15.32
CA ALA A 76 9.89 -5.24 -15.98
C ALA A 76 10.10 -3.83 -16.54
N LYS A 77 10.96 -3.02 -15.94
CA LYS A 77 11.18 -1.61 -16.31
C LYS A 77 11.49 -1.40 -17.81
N PRO A 78 12.44 -2.11 -18.44
CA PRO A 78 12.73 -1.91 -19.87
C PRO A 78 11.53 -2.18 -20.79
N GLN A 79 10.61 -3.04 -20.37
CA GLN A 79 9.38 -3.30 -21.14
C GLN A 79 8.32 -2.24 -20.89
N GLY A 80 8.27 -1.63 -19.70
CA GLY A 80 7.36 -0.53 -19.38
C GLY A 80 7.77 0.82 -19.96
N GLU A 81 9.05 0.99 -20.31
CA GLU A 81 9.58 2.19 -20.99
C GLU A 81 9.35 2.19 -22.51
N ARG A 82 8.97 1.03 -23.08
CA ARG A 82 8.64 0.87 -24.51
C ARG A 82 7.18 1.17 -24.77
#